data_AF-A0A6A6J285-F1
#
_entry.id   AF-A0A6A6J285-F1
#
_cell.length_a   1.000
_cell.length_b   1.000
_cell.length_c   1.000
_cell.angle_alpha   90.00
_cell.angle_beta   90.00
_cell.angle_gamma   90.00
#
_symmetry.space_group_name_H-M   'P 1'
#
loop_
_entity.id
_entity.type
_entity.pdbx_description
1 polymer ?
#
loop_
_entity_poly.entity_id
_entity_poly.type
_entity_poly.pdbx_seq_one_letter_code
_entity_poly.pdbx_strand_id
1 'polypeptide(L)'
;PALIPECTKAYLVTSGTCDSVAAANGLSTAAFQALNPSINAGCSNMYSGCNYCVSKAAAPTCPTDYAAQCDTFYTVVSGDICTSIVARYPGLSLNNFYAWNPAVHNPSCDNLQPNCKYCVHVPNPTVPDPHQPNVRQGCKEYYQAVAGDYCYKIAVEKGVNLNDFMSWNPDVGPTCLNMLAGYWYCLRI
;
A
#
# COMPACT_ATOMS: atom_id res chain seq x y z
N PRO A 1 -23.03 -23.61 -11.60
CA PRO A 1 -21.82 -22.77 -11.78
C PRO A 1 -21.27 -22.39 -10.41
N ALA A 2 -19.98 -22.05 -10.31
CA ALA A 2 -19.44 -21.47 -9.09
C ALA A 2 -20.02 -20.06 -8.89
N LEU A 3 -20.48 -19.77 -7.67
CA LEU A 3 -20.92 -18.42 -7.29
C LEU A 3 -19.69 -17.56 -7.02
N ILE A 4 -19.83 -16.24 -7.22
CA ILE A 4 -18.82 -15.29 -6.77
C ILE A 4 -18.69 -15.33 -5.23
N PRO A 5 -17.50 -15.12 -4.65
CA PRO A 5 -17.31 -15.18 -3.20
C PRO A 5 -18.19 -14.19 -2.41
N GLU A 6 -18.55 -13.06 -3.01
CA GLU A 6 -19.37 -12.02 -2.40
C GLU A 6 -20.86 -12.35 -2.41
N CYS A 7 -21.28 -13.49 -2.98
CA CYS A 7 -22.67 -13.84 -3.10
C CYS A 7 -23.32 -14.07 -1.73
N THR A 8 -24.31 -13.25 -1.38
CA THR A 8 -25.05 -13.33 -0.11
C THR A 8 -26.40 -14.00 -0.27
N LYS A 9 -26.95 -14.02 -1.50
CA LYS A 9 -28.20 -14.73 -1.82
C LYS A 9 -28.09 -15.41 -3.17
N ALA A 10 -28.30 -16.72 -3.17
CA ALA A 10 -28.45 -17.52 -4.38
C ALA A 10 -29.93 -17.79 -4.70
N TYR A 11 -30.25 -17.87 -5.98
CA TYR A 11 -31.56 -18.24 -6.50
C TYR A 11 -31.43 -19.54 -7.30
N LEU A 12 -32.26 -20.54 -6.95
CA LEU A 12 -32.34 -21.80 -7.67
C LEU A 12 -33.25 -21.63 -8.89
N VAL A 13 -32.67 -21.67 -10.09
CA VAL A 13 -33.44 -21.54 -11.33
C VAL A 13 -34.16 -22.85 -11.62
N THR A 14 -35.48 -22.82 -11.74
CA THR A 14 -36.29 -23.99 -12.16
C THR A 14 -36.76 -23.87 -13.61
N SER A 15 -36.95 -22.65 -14.11
CA SER A 15 -37.25 -22.31 -15.51
C SER A 15 -37.02 -20.80 -15.75
N GLY A 16 -37.05 -20.36 -17.01
CA GLY A 16 -37.01 -18.94 -17.38
C GLY A 16 -35.72 -18.48 -18.09
N THR A 17 -35.61 -17.17 -18.29
CA THR A 17 -34.46 -16.47 -18.88
C THR A 17 -33.74 -15.63 -17.83
N CYS A 18 -32.56 -15.09 -18.16
CA CYS A 18 -31.88 -14.14 -17.27
C CYS A 18 -32.77 -12.95 -16.93
N ASP A 19 -33.54 -12.43 -17.89
CA ASP A 19 -34.45 -11.30 -17.68
C ASP A 19 -35.53 -11.64 -16.66
N SER A 20 -36.17 -12.81 -16.78
CA SER A 20 -37.23 -13.20 -15.85
C SER A 20 -36.69 -13.48 -14.45
N VAL A 21 -35.51 -14.10 -14.33
CA VAL A 21 -34.88 -14.37 -13.04
C VAL A 21 -34.39 -13.08 -12.38
N ALA A 22 -33.78 -12.17 -13.16
CA ALA A 22 -33.35 -10.86 -12.68
C ALA A 22 -34.54 -10.04 -12.18
N ALA A 23 -35.61 -9.92 -12.98
CA ALA A 23 -36.81 -9.19 -12.61
C ALA A 23 -37.48 -9.75 -11.35
N ALA A 24 -37.57 -11.08 -11.21
CA ALA A 24 -38.11 -11.74 -10.02
C ALA A 24 -37.30 -11.45 -8.74
N ASN A 25 -36.05 -11.01 -8.88
CA ASN A 25 -35.17 -10.65 -7.77
C ASN A 25 -34.87 -9.14 -7.71
N GLY A 26 -35.62 -8.31 -8.43
CA GLY A 26 -35.46 -6.84 -8.41
C GLY A 26 -34.15 -6.35 -9.04
N LEU A 27 -33.56 -7.11 -9.96
CA LEU A 27 -32.34 -6.79 -10.68
C LEU A 27 -32.62 -6.44 -12.14
N SER A 28 -31.74 -5.65 -12.76
CA SER A 28 -31.62 -5.63 -14.22
C SER A 28 -30.88 -6.87 -14.72
N THR A 29 -31.10 -7.27 -15.97
CA THR A 29 -30.36 -8.38 -16.61
C THR A 29 -28.85 -8.17 -16.54
N ALA A 30 -28.38 -6.95 -16.77
CA ALA A 30 -26.97 -6.59 -16.68
C ALA A 30 -26.43 -6.77 -15.24
N ALA A 31 -27.20 -6.40 -14.21
CA ALA A 31 -26.81 -6.62 -12.83
C ALA A 31 -26.76 -8.12 -12.49
N PHE A 32 -27.72 -8.91 -12.98
CA PHE A 32 -27.70 -10.37 -12.81
C PHE A 32 -26.51 -11.02 -13.51
N GLN A 33 -26.17 -10.61 -14.74
CA GLN A 33 -24.98 -11.08 -15.44
C GLN A 33 -23.68 -10.67 -14.73
N ALA A 34 -23.61 -9.46 -14.17
CA ALA A 34 -22.46 -9.00 -13.39
C ALA A 34 -22.26 -9.81 -12.10
N LEU A 35 -23.34 -10.28 -11.46
CA LEU A 35 -23.28 -11.19 -10.32
C LEU A 35 -22.90 -12.62 -10.70
N ASN A 36 -23.01 -12.97 -11.97
CA ASN A 36 -22.77 -14.32 -12.49
C ASN A 36 -21.84 -14.27 -13.72
N PRO A 37 -20.54 -13.96 -13.55
CA PRO A 37 -19.60 -13.78 -14.68
C PRO A 37 -19.43 -15.02 -15.58
N SER A 38 -19.91 -16.18 -15.13
CA SER A 38 -19.95 -17.40 -15.94
C SER A 38 -21.09 -17.42 -16.95
N ILE A 39 -22.11 -16.57 -16.81
CA ILE A 39 -23.19 -16.40 -17.79
C ILE A 39 -22.67 -15.56 -18.96
N ASN A 40 -22.87 -16.04 -20.18
CA ASN A 40 -22.49 -15.30 -21.38
C ASN A 40 -23.48 -14.16 -21.69
N ALA A 41 -23.08 -13.22 -22.53
CA ALA A 41 -23.90 -12.05 -22.89
C ALA A 41 -25.29 -12.41 -23.44
N GLY A 42 -25.40 -13.55 -24.15
CA GLY A 42 -26.66 -14.05 -24.71
C GLY A 42 -27.52 -14.85 -23.73
N CYS A 43 -27.11 -15.03 -22.47
CA CYS A 43 -27.78 -15.88 -21.48
C CYS A 43 -28.05 -17.33 -21.94
N SER A 44 -27.33 -17.83 -22.94
CA SER A 44 -27.62 -19.17 -23.51
C SER A 44 -27.12 -20.33 -22.64
N ASN A 45 -26.42 -20.01 -21.55
CA ASN A 45 -25.79 -20.98 -20.65
C ASN A 45 -26.30 -20.85 -19.19
N MET A 46 -27.53 -20.34 -19.01
CA MET A 46 -28.25 -20.46 -17.74
C MET A 46 -29.05 -21.77 -17.73
N TYR A 47 -28.86 -22.61 -16.72
CA TYR A 47 -29.44 -23.96 -16.66
C TYR A 47 -30.42 -24.10 -15.51
N SER A 48 -31.54 -24.80 -15.77
CA SER A 48 -32.46 -25.24 -14.71
C SER A 48 -31.75 -26.21 -13.76
N GLY A 49 -32.08 -26.13 -12.47
CA GLY A 49 -31.46 -26.88 -11.38
C GLY A 49 -30.17 -26.27 -10.83
N CYS A 50 -29.71 -25.13 -11.37
CA CYS A 50 -28.50 -24.44 -10.90
C CYS A 50 -28.82 -23.22 -10.04
N ASN A 51 -27.95 -22.97 -9.06
CA ASN A 51 -27.95 -21.74 -8.27
C ASN A 51 -27.19 -20.62 -9.00
N TYR A 52 -27.78 -19.42 -8.97
CA TYR A 52 -27.19 -18.19 -9.50
C TYR A 52 -27.29 -17.07 -8.47
N CYS A 53 -26.29 -16.21 -8.43
CA CYS A 53 -26.23 -15.13 -7.48
C CYS A 53 -27.25 -14.03 -7.82
N VAL A 54 -28.06 -13.63 -6.84
CA VAL A 54 -29.09 -12.58 -6.98
C VAL A 54 -28.95 -11.47 -5.94
N SER A 55 -28.00 -11.61 -5.03
CA SER A 55 -27.55 -10.52 -4.15
C SER A 55 -26.12 -10.76 -3.74
N LYS A 56 -25.34 -9.69 -3.60
CA LYS A 56 -23.98 -9.72 -3.06
C LYS A 56 -23.86 -8.80 -1.87
N ALA A 57 -22.84 -9.01 -1.05
CA ALA A 57 -22.45 -8.06 -0.02
C ALA A 57 -22.12 -6.71 -0.68
N ALA A 58 -22.45 -5.61 0.00
CA ALA A 58 -21.98 -4.30 -0.40
C ALA A 58 -20.45 -4.33 -0.51
N ALA A 59 -19.90 -3.68 -1.53
CA ALA A 59 -18.45 -3.54 -1.62
C ALA A 59 -17.96 -2.80 -0.36
N PRO A 60 -16.87 -3.25 0.27
CA PRO A 60 -16.30 -2.52 1.40
C PRO A 60 -15.90 -1.12 0.94
N THR A 61 -16.22 -0.12 1.75
CA THR A 61 -15.67 1.24 1.57
C THR A 61 -14.19 1.20 1.93
N CYS A 62 -13.34 1.05 0.92
CA CYS A 62 -11.90 1.04 1.11
C CYS A 62 -11.37 2.44 1.41
N PRO A 63 -10.46 2.58 2.38
CA PRO A 63 -9.77 3.85 2.59
C PRO A 63 -8.90 4.18 1.37
N THR A 64 -8.89 5.45 0.98
CA THR A 64 -8.05 5.99 -0.09
C THR A 64 -6.99 6.96 0.43
N ASP A 65 -6.97 7.21 1.74
CA ASP A 65 -5.98 8.05 2.41
C ASP A 65 -4.80 7.18 2.87
N TYR A 66 -3.82 7.06 1.99
CA TYR A 66 -2.52 6.44 2.22
C TYR A 66 -1.41 7.37 1.70
N ALA A 67 -0.15 7.12 2.09
CA ALA A 67 0.98 7.95 1.70
C ALA A 67 1.05 8.16 0.18
N ALA A 68 1.26 9.41 -0.26
CA ALA A 68 1.28 9.78 -1.67
C ALA A 68 2.36 9.03 -2.48
N GLN A 69 3.49 8.74 -1.85
CA GLN A 69 4.59 7.95 -2.45
C GLN A 69 4.43 6.44 -2.26
N CYS A 70 3.27 5.92 -1.86
CA CYS A 70 3.10 4.48 -1.75
C CYS A 70 3.27 3.79 -3.10
N ASP A 71 4.20 2.83 -3.20
CA ASP A 71 4.46 2.08 -4.43
C ASP A 71 4.08 0.59 -4.31
N THR A 72 3.85 0.10 -3.08
CA THR A 72 3.50 -1.29 -2.80
C THR A 72 2.35 -1.37 -1.81
N PHE A 73 1.34 -2.14 -2.18
CA PHE A 73 0.13 -2.34 -1.40
C PHE A 73 -0.05 -3.80 -0.99
N TYR A 74 -0.54 -4.00 0.23
CA TYR A 74 -1.08 -5.28 0.67
C TYR A 74 -2.60 -5.25 0.63
N THR A 75 -3.22 -6.29 0.07
CA THR A 75 -4.67 -6.49 0.15
C THR A 75 -5.00 -7.30 1.39
N VAL A 76 -5.76 -6.69 2.30
CA VAL A 76 -6.18 -7.31 3.57
C VAL A 76 -7.07 -8.52 3.29
N VAL A 77 -6.79 -9.63 3.96
CA VAL A 77 -7.68 -10.80 4.01
C VAL A 77 -8.41 -10.85 5.34
N SER A 78 -9.53 -11.59 5.39
CA SER A 78 -10.30 -11.75 6.63
C SER A 78 -9.44 -12.33 7.75
N GLY A 79 -9.43 -11.68 8.90
CA GLY A 79 -8.64 -12.07 10.08
C GLY A 79 -7.25 -11.42 10.18
N ASP A 80 -6.81 -10.65 9.19
CA ASP A 80 -5.58 -9.88 9.31
C ASP A 80 -5.69 -8.79 10.40
N ILE A 81 -4.58 -8.60 11.10
CA ILE A 81 -4.33 -7.48 12.03
C ILE A 81 -3.04 -6.76 11.63
N CYS A 82 -2.85 -5.50 12.03
CA CYS A 82 -1.68 -4.71 11.63
C CYS A 82 -0.35 -5.43 11.89
N THR A 83 -0.20 -6.05 13.05
CA THR A 83 1.04 -6.76 13.41
C THR A 83 1.31 -7.95 12.48
N SER A 84 0.27 -8.69 12.09
CA SER A 84 0.39 -9.80 11.13
C SER A 84 0.72 -9.35 9.71
N ILE A 85 0.31 -8.14 9.33
CA ILE A 85 0.67 -7.55 8.03
C ILE A 85 2.11 -7.08 8.08
N VAL A 86 2.46 -6.26 9.08
CA VAL A 86 3.82 -5.69 9.26
C VAL A 86 4.89 -6.78 9.29
N ALA A 87 4.64 -7.90 9.99
CA ALA A 87 5.59 -9.02 10.07
C ALA A 87 5.91 -9.68 8.72
N ARG A 88 5.10 -9.47 7.68
CA ARG A 88 5.34 -10.00 6.32
C ARG A 88 6.35 -9.17 5.54
N TYR A 89 6.64 -7.95 5.96
CA TYR A 89 7.48 -6.99 5.23
C TYR A 89 8.73 -6.61 6.05
N PRO A 90 9.90 -7.18 5.72
CA PRO A 90 11.15 -6.80 6.37
C PRO A 90 11.40 -5.28 6.26
N GLY A 91 11.66 -4.62 7.38
CA GLY A 91 11.90 -3.17 7.43
C GLY A 91 10.65 -2.30 7.61
N LEU A 92 9.44 -2.85 7.47
CA LEU A 92 8.22 -2.17 7.87
C LEU A 92 8.07 -2.22 9.40
N SER A 93 7.88 -1.06 10.02
CA SER A 93 7.49 -0.98 11.44
C SER A 93 6.00 -0.66 11.57
N LEU A 94 5.40 -0.98 12.72
CA LEU A 94 4.01 -0.65 12.99
C LEU A 94 3.77 0.87 12.94
N ASN A 95 4.74 1.67 13.42
CA ASN A 95 4.67 3.14 13.34
C ASN A 95 4.67 3.63 11.88
N ASN A 96 5.51 3.05 11.02
CA ASN A 96 5.51 3.38 9.59
C ASN A 96 4.21 2.96 8.92
N PHE A 97 3.66 1.78 9.26
CA PHE A 97 2.38 1.33 8.73
C PHE A 97 1.24 2.31 9.04
N TYR A 98 1.15 2.79 10.29
CA TYR A 98 0.17 3.82 10.66
C TYR A 98 0.44 5.15 9.95
N ALA A 99 1.71 5.58 9.88
CA ALA A 99 2.07 6.83 9.20
C ALA A 99 1.72 6.81 7.69
N TRP A 100 1.83 5.65 7.05
CA TRP A 100 1.54 5.49 5.62
C TRP A 100 0.07 5.19 5.33
N ASN A 101 -0.74 4.94 6.35
CA ASN A 101 -2.16 4.66 6.22
C ASN A 101 -2.95 5.45 7.28
N PRO A 102 -3.08 6.79 7.15
CA PRO A 102 -3.72 7.63 8.17
C PRO A 102 -5.16 7.25 8.54
N ALA A 103 -5.87 6.57 7.63
CA ALA A 103 -7.21 6.06 7.90
C ALA A 103 -7.22 4.88 8.90
N VAL A 104 -6.09 4.20 9.14
CA VAL A 104 -6.01 3.08 10.09
C VAL A 104 -6.01 3.62 11.52
N HIS A 105 -6.85 3.06 12.38
CA HIS A 105 -6.87 3.46 13.78
C HIS A 105 -5.55 3.07 14.48
N ASN A 106 -4.89 4.06 15.07
CA ASN A 106 -3.66 3.89 15.82
C ASN A 106 -3.94 4.17 17.32
N PRO A 107 -3.66 3.23 18.24
CA PRO A 107 -2.98 1.95 18.03
C PRO A 107 -3.91 0.73 17.87
N SER A 108 -5.24 0.91 17.84
CA SER A 108 -6.20 -0.19 17.95
C SER A 108 -6.23 -1.13 16.73
N CYS A 109 -5.98 -0.63 15.52
CA CYS A 109 -6.03 -1.37 14.26
C CYS A 109 -7.32 -2.21 14.08
N ASP A 110 -8.44 -1.70 14.55
CA ASP A 110 -9.74 -2.39 14.56
C ASP A 110 -10.60 -2.10 13.32
N ASN A 111 -10.05 -1.38 12.33
CA ASN A 111 -10.79 -0.90 11.16
C ASN A 111 -10.23 -1.34 9.80
N LEU A 112 -9.33 -2.35 9.78
CA LEU A 112 -8.89 -2.95 8.52
C LEU A 112 -10.06 -3.58 7.77
N GLN A 113 -10.19 -3.26 6.49
CA GLN A 113 -11.27 -3.74 5.63
C GLN A 113 -10.77 -4.87 4.73
N PRO A 114 -11.33 -6.10 4.83
CA PRO A 114 -11.01 -7.17 3.90
C PRO A 114 -11.20 -6.75 2.43
N ASN A 115 -10.32 -7.23 1.56
CA ASN A 115 -10.23 -6.89 0.14
C ASN A 115 -9.81 -5.45 -0.18
N CYS A 116 -9.52 -4.62 0.83
CA CYS A 116 -8.97 -3.29 0.62
C CYS A 116 -7.44 -3.28 0.68
N LYS A 117 -6.85 -2.31 -0.03
CA LYS A 117 -5.41 -2.13 -0.14
C LYS A 117 -4.91 -1.15 0.93
N TYR A 118 -3.78 -1.50 1.53
CA TYR A 118 -3.06 -0.67 2.49
C TYR A 118 -1.59 -0.59 2.10
N CYS A 119 -1.00 0.58 2.27
CA CYS A 119 0.38 0.84 1.95
C CYS A 119 1.32 0.05 2.87
N VAL A 120 2.27 -0.67 2.29
CA VAL A 120 3.27 -1.47 3.02
C VAL A 120 4.70 -1.14 2.61
N HIS A 121 4.86 -0.31 1.58
CA HIS A 121 6.16 0.25 1.21
C HIS A 121 5.96 1.63 0.60
N VAL A 122 6.81 2.54 1.04
CA VAL A 122 7.12 3.76 0.31
C VAL A 122 8.58 3.66 -0.09
N PRO A 123 8.97 4.11 -1.29
CA PRO A 123 10.35 4.14 -1.68
C PRO A 123 11.09 5.08 -0.72
N ASN A 124 12.31 4.70 -0.35
CA ASN A 124 13.20 5.64 0.32
C ASN A 124 13.40 6.85 -0.60
N PRO A 125 13.51 8.07 -0.05
CA PRO A 125 13.93 9.23 -0.83
C PRO A 125 15.23 8.87 -1.57
N THR A 126 15.20 8.88 -2.90
CA THR A 126 16.40 8.62 -3.70
C THR A 126 17.48 9.60 -3.27
N VAL A 127 18.68 9.10 -2.99
CA VAL A 127 19.82 9.97 -2.66
C VAL A 127 20.10 10.85 -3.88
N PRO A 128 20.11 12.18 -3.75
CA PRO A 128 20.35 13.05 -4.90
C PRO A 128 21.79 12.88 -5.44
N ASP A 129 21.95 12.94 -6.76
CA ASP A 129 23.27 12.84 -7.40
C ASP A 129 23.96 14.21 -7.57
N PRO A 130 25.31 14.26 -7.52
CA PRO A 130 26.19 13.16 -7.15
C PRO A 130 26.23 12.94 -5.63
N HIS A 131 26.39 11.70 -5.19
CA HIS A 131 26.59 11.34 -3.79
C HIS A 131 27.67 10.27 -3.66
N GLN A 132 28.22 10.11 -2.45
CA GLN A 132 29.18 9.05 -2.18
C GLN A 132 28.43 7.71 -1.99
N PRO A 133 29.00 6.56 -2.41
CA PRO A 133 28.27 5.30 -2.52
C PRO A 133 27.50 4.84 -1.28
N ASN A 134 27.99 5.15 -0.07
CA ASN A 134 27.45 4.60 1.17
C ASN A 134 26.59 5.58 1.97
N VAL A 135 26.07 6.66 1.38
CA VAL A 135 25.06 7.51 2.07
C VAL A 135 23.91 6.62 2.58
N ARG A 136 23.59 6.75 3.87
CA ARG A 136 22.64 5.89 4.55
C ARG A 136 21.24 6.04 3.94
N GLN A 137 20.60 4.90 3.68
CA GLN A 137 19.23 4.83 3.19
C GLN A 137 18.22 5.41 4.21
N GLY A 138 17.11 5.94 3.69
CA GLY A 138 16.03 6.51 4.51
C GLY A 138 16.29 7.95 4.97
N CYS A 139 17.25 8.65 4.36
CA CYS A 139 17.52 10.03 4.68
C CYS A 139 16.33 10.95 4.33
N LYS A 140 15.92 11.77 5.29
CA LYS A 140 14.78 12.69 5.19
C LYS A 140 15.19 14.09 4.74
N GLU A 141 16.47 14.45 4.88
CA GLU A 141 16.98 15.77 4.54
C GLU A 141 18.41 15.67 4.04
N TYR A 142 18.69 16.32 2.91
CA TYR A 142 20.01 16.32 2.28
C TYR A 142 20.61 17.72 2.19
N TYR A 143 21.93 17.80 2.17
CA TYR A 143 22.69 19.02 1.91
C TYR A 143 23.74 18.78 0.83
N GLN A 144 23.76 19.65 -0.18
CA GLN A 144 24.81 19.64 -1.19
C GLN A 144 25.99 20.46 -0.70
N ALA A 145 27.13 19.80 -0.52
CA ALA A 145 28.35 20.44 -0.05
C ALA A 145 28.86 21.46 -1.07
N VAL A 146 29.34 22.59 -0.60
CA VAL A 146 30.00 23.61 -1.43
C VAL A 146 31.50 23.64 -1.16
N ALA A 147 32.25 24.35 -2.00
CA ALA A 147 33.69 24.48 -1.83
C ALA A 147 34.03 25.10 -0.47
N GLY A 148 34.96 24.47 0.26
CA GLY A 148 35.35 24.88 1.62
C GLY A 148 34.52 24.27 2.75
N ASP A 149 33.55 23.40 2.43
CA ASP A 149 32.86 22.62 3.44
C ASP A 149 33.68 21.44 3.96
N TYR A 150 33.44 21.11 5.22
CA TYR A 150 33.90 19.91 5.90
C TYR A 150 32.87 19.54 6.97
N CYS A 151 32.82 18.28 7.40
CA CYS A 151 31.66 17.81 8.17
C CYS A 151 31.45 18.53 9.50
N TYR A 152 32.50 18.98 10.21
CA TYR A 152 32.31 19.74 11.44
C TYR A 152 31.60 21.08 11.19
N LYS A 153 31.97 21.80 10.11
CA LYS A 153 31.31 23.05 9.72
C LYS A 153 29.82 22.80 9.45
N ILE A 154 29.50 21.81 8.63
CA ILE A 154 28.11 21.50 8.28
C ILE A 154 27.32 21.00 9.49
N ALA A 155 27.90 20.12 10.30
CA ALA A 155 27.28 19.60 11.50
C ALA A 155 26.86 20.74 12.44
N VAL A 156 27.74 21.72 12.66
CA VAL A 156 27.43 22.90 13.47
C VAL A 156 26.39 23.79 12.80
N GLU A 157 26.58 24.15 11.53
CA GLU A 157 25.67 25.07 10.80
C GLU A 157 24.26 24.51 10.62
N LYS A 158 24.14 23.17 10.53
CA LYS A 158 22.86 22.47 10.34
C LYS A 158 22.29 21.90 11.64
N GLY A 159 22.98 22.06 12.77
CA GLY A 159 22.54 21.54 14.07
C GLY A 159 22.48 20.01 14.13
N VAL A 160 23.36 19.32 13.40
CA VAL A 160 23.47 17.86 13.37
C VAL A 160 24.63 17.41 14.26
N ASN A 161 24.46 16.34 15.03
CA ASN A 161 25.57 15.74 15.77
C ASN A 161 26.61 15.19 14.79
N LEU A 162 27.90 15.49 14.99
CA LEU A 162 28.96 15.06 14.06
C LEU A 162 29.03 13.54 13.91
N ASN A 163 28.85 12.77 14.99
CA ASN A 163 28.88 11.31 14.92
C ASN A 163 27.68 10.77 14.14
N ASP A 164 26.50 11.36 14.33
CA ASP A 164 25.32 11.01 13.55
C ASP A 164 25.53 11.32 12.06
N PHE A 165 26.03 12.52 11.73
CA PHE A 165 26.37 12.90 10.36
C PHE A 165 27.34 11.90 9.72
N MET A 166 28.42 11.53 10.41
CA MET A 166 29.38 10.53 9.90
C MET A 166 28.76 9.14 9.78
N SER A 167 27.88 8.75 10.71
CA SER A 167 27.16 7.46 10.63
C SER A 167 26.17 7.40 9.46
N TRP A 168 25.61 8.53 9.06
CA TRP A 168 24.70 8.64 7.92
C TRP A 168 25.44 8.87 6.61
N ASN A 169 26.71 9.27 6.66
CA ASN A 169 27.57 9.49 5.50
C ASN A 169 28.94 8.80 5.67
N PRO A 170 29.00 7.47 5.77
CA PRO A 170 30.20 6.72 6.15
C PRO A 170 31.45 7.02 5.31
N ASP A 171 31.26 7.36 4.03
CA ASP A 171 32.37 7.60 3.10
C ASP A 171 33.14 8.89 3.37
N VAL A 172 32.64 9.80 4.23
CA VAL A 172 33.45 10.93 4.72
C VAL A 172 34.60 10.46 5.63
N GLY A 173 34.53 9.21 6.07
CA GLY A 173 35.53 8.53 6.90
C GLY A 173 35.43 8.90 8.39
N PRO A 174 36.07 8.10 9.26
CA PRO A 174 36.02 8.30 10.72
C PRO A 174 36.70 9.59 11.18
N THR A 175 37.53 10.18 10.34
CA THR A 175 38.21 11.47 10.58
C THR A 175 37.56 12.63 9.82
N CYS A 176 36.47 12.40 9.07
CA CYS A 176 35.75 13.45 8.35
C CYS A 176 36.63 14.21 7.31
N LEU A 177 37.57 13.52 6.67
CA LEU A 177 38.51 14.13 5.70
C LEU A 177 38.16 13.85 4.24
N ASN A 178 37.22 12.94 3.96
CA ASN A 178 36.91 12.48 2.61
C ASN A 178 35.65 13.10 2.03
N MET A 179 35.23 14.25 2.57
CA MET A 179 34.08 14.98 2.07
C MET A 179 34.39 15.64 0.72
N LEU A 180 33.44 15.63 -0.20
CA LEU A 180 33.58 16.11 -1.58
C LEU A 180 32.64 17.29 -1.81
N ALA A 181 33.18 18.40 -2.32
CA ALA A 181 32.36 19.52 -2.77
C ALA A 181 31.50 19.10 -3.98
N GLY A 182 30.25 19.59 -4.02
CA GLY A 182 29.25 19.27 -5.04
C GLY A 182 28.43 18.01 -4.77
N TYR A 183 28.80 17.22 -3.74
CA TYR A 183 28.12 15.97 -3.40
C TYR A 183 27.01 16.18 -2.35
N TRP A 184 25.99 15.33 -2.38
CA TRP A 184 24.89 15.34 -1.43
C TRP A 184 25.14 14.46 -0.21
N TYR A 185 24.82 14.99 0.97
CA TYR A 185 25.04 14.36 2.26
C TYR A 185 23.76 14.36 3.09
N CYS A 186 23.53 13.27 3.82
CA CYS A 186 22.40 13.14 4.71
C CYS A 186 22.56 13.98 5.99
N LEU A 187 21.53 14.76 6.32
CA LEU A 187 21.44 15.54 7.55
C LEU A 187 20.47 14.97 8.58
N ARG A 188 19.57 14.06 8.18
CA ARG A 188 18.53 13.53 9.07
C ARG A 188 17.96 12.20 8.57
N ILE A 189 17.71 11.25 9.46
CA ILE A 189 17.02 9.97 9.20
C ILE A 189 15.64 9.95 9.85
#